data_AF-A0A2W0H178-F1
#
_entry.id   AF-A0A2W0H178-F1
#
_cell.length_a   1.000
_cell.length_b   1.000
_cell.length_c   1.000
_cell.angle_alpha   90.00
_cell.angle_beta   90.00
_cell.angle_gamma   90.00
#
_symmetry.space_group_name_H-M   'P 1'
#
loop_
_entity.id
_entity.type
_entity.pdbx_description
1 polymer ?
#
loop_
_entity_poly.entity_id
_entity_poly.type
_entity_poly.pdbx_seq_one_letter_code
_entity_poly.pdbx_strand_id
1 'polypeptide(L)'
;MRAYKKEVRFTVIMSALFLAAGNVGLFFSIFPVEGMLFGFPIMYIVPILSGWFGIFVLTLVASRMGNQIDEEIERESILEIEERKRKGA
;
A
#
# COMPACT_ATOMS: atom_id res chain seq x y z
N MET A 1 6.58 19.83 -6.97
CA MET A 1 5.18 19.44 -7.36
C MET A 1 5.03 17.99 -7.86
N ARG A 2 6.07 17.35 -8.41
CA ARG A 2 5.95 15.99 -8.96
C ARG A 2 5.84 14.95 -7.84
N ALA A 3 6.57 15.14 -6.76
CA ALA A 3 6.52 14.29 -5.57
C ALA A 3 5.11 14.26 -4.93
N TYR A 4 4.43 15.40 -4.80
CA TYR A 4 3.05 15.45 -4.31
C TYR A 4 2.05 14.68 -5.19
N LYS A 5 2.18 14.75 -6.51
CA LYS A 5 1.33 13.95 -7.42
C LYS A 5 1.60 12.44 -7.26
N LYS A 6 2.84 12.08 -6.93
CA LYS A 6 3.26 10.70 -6.66
C LYS A 6 2.63 10.18 -5.37
N GLU A 7 2.62 11.00 -4.31
CA GLU A 7 1.96 10.71 -3.04
C GLU A 7 0.47 10.38 -3.24
N VAL A 8 -0.29 11.25 -3.91
CA VAL A 8 -1.73 11.03 -4.13
C VAL A 8 -1.98 9.72 -4.89
N ARG A 9 -1.23 9.47 -5.96
CA ARG A 9 -1.36 8.23 -6.74
C ARG A 9 -1.04 7.00 -5.89
N PHE A 10 0.01 7.09 -5.08
CA PHE A 10 0.42 6.03 -4.18
C PHE A 10 -0.66 5.74 -3.12
N THR A 11 -1.19 6.78 -2.47
CA THR A 11 -2.26 6.64 -1.48
C THR A 11 -3.49 5.97 -2.06
N VAL A 12 -3.97 6.39 -3.24
CA VAL A 12 -5.13 5.76 -3.90
C VAL A 12 -4.89 4.28 -4.19
N ILE A 13 -3.71 3.93 -4.72
CA ILE A 13 -3.36 2.54 -5.03
C ILE A 13 -3.29 1.71 -3.74
N MET A 14 -2.61 2.22 -2.70
CA MET A 14 -2.48 1.51 -1.42
C MET A 14 -3.83 1.30 -0.75
N SER A 15 -4.71 2.32 -0.73
CA SER A 15 -6.06 2.17 -0.19
C SER A 15 -6.85 1.08 -0.92
N ALA A 16 -6.78 1.02 -2.25
CA ALA A 16 -7.42 -0.03 -3.04
C ALA A 16 -6.85 -1.42 -2.72
N LEU A 17 -5.53 -1.53 -2.57
CA LEU A 17 -4.85 -2.78 -2.20
C LEU A 17 -5.23 -3.25 -0.79
N PHE A 18 -5.29 -2.35 0.19
CA PHE A 18 -5.71 -2.67 1.55
C PHE A 18 -7.17 -3.13 1.60
N LEU A 19 -8.06 -2.47 0.84
CA LEU A 19 -9.45 -2.91 0.70
C LEU A 19 -9.53 -4.31 0.08
N ALA A 20 -8.79 -4.57 -1.00
CA ALA A 20 -8.77 -5.90 -1.63
C ALA A 20 -8.24 -6.97 -0.67
N ALA A 21 -7.13 -6.70 0.02
CA ALA A 21 -6.51 -7.63 0.98
C ALA A 21 -7.42 -7.93 2.19
N GLY A 22 -8.14 -6.92 2.70
CA GLY A 22 -9.10 -7.10 3.79
C GLY A 22 -10.37 -7.86 3.40
N ASN A 23 -10.67 -7.95 2.10
CA ASN A 23 -11.92 -8.53 1.58
C ASN A 23 -11.70 -9.82 0.78
N VAL A 24 -10.53 -10.47 0.88
CA VAL A 24 -10.24 -11.74 0.19
C VAL A 24 -11.25 -12.84 0.52
N GLY A 25 -11.85 -12.82 1.71
CA GLY A 25 -12.92 -13.76 2.10
C GLY A 25 -14.14 -13.72 1.17
N LEU A 26 -14.47 -12.56 0.59
CA LEU A 26 -15.57 -12.45 -0.38
C LEU A 26 -15.29 -13.27 -1.65
N PHE A 27 -14.04 -13.32 -2.09
CA PHE A 27 -13.66 -14.10 -3.27
C PHE A 27 -13.93 -15.60 -3.06
N PHE A 28 -13.55 -16.14 -1.90
CA PHE A 28 -13.79 -17.55 -1.54
C PHE A 28 -15.25 -17.85 -1.19
N SER A 29 -16.06 -16.84 -0.88
CA SER A 29 -17.52 -17.01 -0.75
C SER A 29 -18.22 -17.12 -2.11
N ILE A 30 -17.72 -16.43 -3.14
CA ILE A 30 -18.29 -16.47 -4.50
C ILE A 30 -17.77 -17.71 -5.24
N PHE A 31 -16.50 -18.06 -5.04
CA PHE A 31 -15.83 -19.21 -5.65
C PHE A 31 -15.32 -20.15 -4.55
N PRO A 32 -16.21 -20.94 -3.91
CA PRO A 32 -15.81 -21.86 -2.87
C PRO A 32 -14.87 -22.93 -3.41
N VAL A 33 -13.84 -23.25 -2.64
CA VAL A 33 -12.88 -24.31 -2.94
C VAL A 33 -13.07 -25.43 -1.93
N GLU A 34 -13.36 -26.63 -2.43
CA GLU A 34 -13.47 -27.83 -1.62
C GLU A 34 -12.08 -28.40 -1.30
N GLY A 35 -11.89 -28.82 -0.06
CA GLY A 35 -10.66 -29.44 0.40
C GLY A 35 -10.20 -28.95 1.77
N MET A 36 -9.17 -29.61 2.28
CA MET A 36 -8.62 -29.38 3.61
C MET A 36 -7.15 -28.95 3.51
N LEU A 37 -6.76 -27.94 4.27
CA LEU A 37 -5.38 -27.49 4.44
C LEU A 37 -5.08 -27.36 5.94
N PHE A 38 -4.04 -28.03 6.41
CA PHE A 38 -3.69 -28.10 7.84
C PHE A 38 -4.84 -28.55 8.76
N GLY A 39 -5.77 -29.36 8.25
CA GLY A 39 -6.95 -29.81 9.02
C GLY A 39 -8.11 -28.82 9.05
N PHE A 40 -8.03 -27.69 8.32
CA PHE A 40 -9.11 -26.71 8.19
C PHE A 40 -9.62 -26.67 6.75
N PRO A 41 -10.92 -26.37 6.52
CA PRO A 41 -11.42 -26.18 5.17
C PRO A 41 -10.71 -25.02 4.47
N ILE A 42 -10.25 -25.25 3.24
CA ILE A 42 -9.46 -24.30 2.44
C ILE A 42 -10.15 -22.95 2.31
N MET A 43 -11.47 -22.98 2.10
CA MET A 43 -12.34 -21.79 1.97
C MET A 43 -12.30 -20.83 3.17
N TYR A 44 -11.80 -21.25 4.33
CA TYR A 44 -11.65 -20.40 5.51
C TYR A 44 -10.18 -20.08 5.79
N ILE A 45 -9.32 -21.10 5.83
CA ILE A 45 -7.93 -20.91 6.28
C ILE A 45 -7.12 -20.06 5.30
N VAL A 46 -7.34 -20.23 3.99
CA VAL A 46 -6.60 -19.45 2.99
C VAL A 46 -6.96 -17.97 3.05
N PRO A 47 -8.24 -17.55 3.03
CA PRO A 47 -8.60 -16.15 3.25
C PRO A 47 -8.05 -15.53 4.52
N ILE A 48 -8.06 -16.26 5.64
CA ILE A 48 -7.54 -15.76 6.93
C ILE A 48 -6.05 -15.50 6.82
N LEU A 49 -5.27 -16.46 6.31
CA LEU A 49 -3.83 -16.31 6.16
C LEU A 49 -3.48 -15.24 5.12
N SER A 50 -4.19 -15.20 4.00
CA SER A 50 -4.01 -14.18 2.97
C SER A 50 -4.34 -12.78 3.48
N GLY A 51 -5.41 -12.62 4.27
CA GLY A 51 -5.74 -11.35 4.91
C GLY A 51 -4.66 -10.94 5.91
N TRP A 52 -4.24 -11.84 6.79
CA TRP A 52 -3.24 -11.52 7.81
C TRP A 52 -1.88 -11.18 7.21
N PHE A 53 -1.29 -12.08 6.42
CA PHE A 53 0.02 -11.87 5.81
C PHE A 53 -0.04 -10.81 4.70
N GLY A 54 -1.14 -10.72 3.96
CA GLY A 54 -1.33 -9.70 2.93
C GLY A 54 -1.35 -8.29 3.51
N ILE A 55 -2.11 -8.05 4.58
CA ILE A 55 -2.12 -6.76 5.28
C ILE A 55 -0.75 -6.47 5.88
N PHE A 56 -0.07 -7.46 6.47
CA PHE A 56 1.27 -7.30 7.01
C PHE A 56 2.27 -6.84 5.92
N VAL A 57 2.34 -7.56 4.79
CA VAL A 57 3.23 -7.22 3.67
C VAL A 57 2.88 -5.85 3.08
N LEU A 58 1.60 -5.55 2.88
CA LEU A 58 1.17 -4.24 2.39
C LEU A 58 1.58 -3.11 3.34
N THR A 59 1.55 -3.34 4.65
CA THR A 59 2.00 -2.35 5.64
C THR A 59 3.51 -2.09 5.55
N LEU A 60 4.31 -3.12 5.34
CA LEU A 60 5.75 -2.98 5.12
C LEU A 60 6.06 -2.18 3.84
N VAL A 61 5.35 -2.49 2.75
CA VAL A 61 5.47 -1.76 1.47
C VAL A 61 5.03 -0.31 1.66
N ALA A 62 3.91 -0.09 2.35
CA ALA A 62 3.35 1.23 2.62
C ALA A 62 4.36 2.11 3.36
N SER A 63 4.95 1.57 4.44
CA SER A 63 5.94 2.28 5.25
C SER A 63 7.19 2.62 4.45
N ARG A 64 7.75 1.65 3.71
CA ARG A 64 8.97 1.88 2.94
C ARG A 64 8.79 2.89 1.82
N MET A 65 7.70 2.77 1.05
CA MET A 65 7.43 3.66 -0.08
C MET A 65 6.97 5.05 0.38
N GLY A 66 6.20 5.13 1.46
CA GLY A 66 5.81 6.40 2.09
C GLY A 66 7.04 7.22 2.46
N ASN A 67 7.97 6.62 3.22
CA ASN A 67 9.21 7.30 3.61
C ASN A 67 10.02 7.81 2.41
N GLN A 68 10.09 7.03 1.32
CA GLN A 68 10.78 7.47 0.11
C GLN A 68 10.11 8.66 -0.57
N ILE A 69 8.77 8.70 -0.59
CA ILE A 69 8.03 9.83 -1.15
C ILE A 69 8.21 11.07 -0.29
N ASP A 70 8.18 10.94 1.04
CA ASP A 70 8.42 12.05 1.96
C ASP A 70 9.82 12.65 1.76
N GLU A 71 10.86 11.81 1.63
CA GLU A 71 12.23 12.27 1.32
C GLU A 71 12.33 12.99 -0.04
N GLU A 72 11.56 12.56 -1.05
CA GLU A 72 11.51 13.23 -2.36
C GLU A 72 10.83 14.60 -2.26
N ILE A 73 9.74 14.70 -1.48
CA ILE A 73 9.04 15.97 -1.22
C ILE A 73 9.96 16.96 -0.52
N GLU A 74 10.66 16.51 0.53
CA GLU A 74 11.58 17.36 1.29
C GLU A 74 12.69 17.91 0.39
N ARG A 75 13.31 17.06 -0.44
CA ARG A 75 14.34 17.50 -1.41
C ARG A 75 13.82 18.49 -2.43
N GLU A 76 12.66 18.25 -3.04
CA GLU A 76 12.05 19.21 -3.97
C GLU A 76 11.80 20.56 -3.28
N SER A 77 11.34 20.55 -2.03
CA SER A 77 11.05 21.77 -1.28
C SER A 77 12.29 22.61 -0.96
N ILE A 78 13.40 21.97 -0.57
CA ILE A 78 14.67 22.65 -0.27
C ILE A 78 15.22 23.32 -1.54
N LEU A 79 15.20 22.60 -2.67
CA LEU A 79 15.66 23.13 -3.95
C LEU A 79 14.81 24.33 -4.41
N GLU A 80 13.48 24.26 -4.26
CA GLU A 80 12.60 25.39 -4.56
C GLU A 80 12.90 26.62 -3.68
N ILE A 81 13.19 26.43 -2.39
CA ILE A 81 13.55 27.52 -1.48
C ILE A 81 14.90 28.16 -1.88
N GLU A 82 15.91 27.34 -2.20
CA GLU A 82 17.22 27.84 -2.64
C GLU A 82 17.14 28.62 -3.96
N GLU A 83 16.36 28.13 -4.93
CA GLU A 83 16.12 28.86 -6.18
C GLU A 83 15.45 30.21 -5.94
N ARG A 84 14.45 30.27 -5.05
CA ARG A 84 13.79 31.54 -4.71
C ARG A 84 14.75 32.51 -4.04
N LYS A 85 15.63 32.03 -3.15
CA LYS A 85 16.67 32.86 -2.53
C LYS A 85 17.65 33.42 -3.57
N ARG A 86 18.06 32.62 -4.57
CA ARG A 86 18.94 33.09 -5.66
C ARG A 86 18.25 34.08 -6.61
N LYS A 87 16.95 33.93 -6.86
CA LYS A 87 16.19 34.84 -7.74
C LYS A 87 15.76 36.15 -7.05
N GLY A 88 15.77 36.17 -5.72
CA GLY A 88 15.45 37.35 -4.89
C GLY A 88 16.66 38.10 -4.35
N ALA A 89 17.88 37.68 -4.70
CA ALA A 89 19.15 38.36 -4.41
C ALA A 89 19.74 38.90 -5.72
#